data_AF-A0A7V2FXS8-F1
#
_entry.id   AF-A0A7V2FXS8-F1
#
_cell.length_a   1.000
_cell.length_b   1.000
_cell.length_c   1.000
_cell.angle_alpha   90.00
_cell.angle_beta   90.00
_cell.angle_gamma   90.00
#
_symmetry.space_group_name_H-M   'P 1'
#
loop_
_entity.id
_entity.type
_entity.pdbx_description
1 polymer ?
#
loop_
_entity_poly.entity_id
_entity_poly.type
_entity_poly.pdbx_seq_one_letter_code
_entity_poly.pdbx_strand_id
1 'polypeptide(L)'
;MLRLIIASVFWAWVALAAAQEPANDPGAELKAITDEYDKAAEAFWEQFEKTREEKKDAEPDMSKHPARQFLPRVEAFAKKHAGQPAAIPALCWIIENSQDAVPGSEDKLPAVGEWAFEQITTVHAGQKEVADALRTLSRSSWVLGEQKVVPALERIESANPEPGVKASALFYQGVVYHGYDPKPEAVAKSRPLFERVLKEFPDSEAAKKCEPFLFEINNLQVGMKAPELEGTDAEGKTITLSSLRGQVVVLDFFGFW
;
A
#
# COMPACT_ATOMS: atom_id res chain seq x y z
N MET A 1 -83.53 23.09 14.06
CA MET A 1 -83.28 21.98 15.00
C MET A 1 -82.72 20.81 14.20
N LEU A 2 -81.41 20.78 13.93
CA LEU A 2 -80.64 19.56 13.64
C LEU A 2 -79.15 19.94 13.60
N ARG A 3 -78.36 19.37 14.51
CA ARG A 3 -76.91 19.56 14.61
C ARG A 3 -76.24 18.59 13.63
N LEU A 4 -75.36 19.09 12.76
CA LEU A 4 -74.47 18.26 11.94
C LEU A 4 -73.06 18.36 12.51
N ILE A 5 -72.60 17.23 13.04
CA ILE A 5 -71.27 16.98 13.58
C ILE A 5 -70.34 16.81 12.38
N ILE A 6 -69.39 17.72 12.19
CA ILE A 6 -68.30 17.56 11.22
C ILE A 6 -67.20 16.78 11.94
N ALA A 7 -67.05 15.51 11.58
CA ALA A 7 -65.97 14.65 12.06
C ALA A 7 -64.67 14.98 11.31
N SER A 8 -63.66 15.38 12.07
CA SER A 8 -62.29 15.63 11.61
C SER A 8 -61.61 14.31 11.23
N VAL A 9 -61.31 14.12 9.94
CA VAL A 9 -60.48 13.00 9.47
C VAL A 9 -59.06 13.53 9.25
N PHE A 10 -58.20 13.36 10.25
CA PHE A 10 -56.75 13.52 10.09
C PHE A 10 -56.20 12.30 9.33
N TRP A 11 -55.75 12.51 8.09
CA TRP A 11 -54.94 11.53 7.37
C TRP A 11 -53.52 11.59 7.94
N ALA A 12 -53.17 10.60 8.76
CA ALA A 12 -51.79 10.37 9.17
C ALA A 12 -51.02 9.82 7.96
N TRP A 13 -50.23 10.68 7.31
CA TRP A 13 -49.13 10.25 6.46
C TRP A 13 -48.06 9.62 7.36
N VAL A 14 -48.09 8.29 7.49
CA VAL A 14 -46.90 7.56 7.91
C VAL A 14 -46.00 7.49 6.67
N ALA A 15 -45.03 8.39 6.58
CA ALA A 15 -43.92 8.23 5.66
C ALA A 15 -43.16 6.97 6.09
N LEU A 16 -43.40 5.88 5.36
CA LEU A 16 -42.56 4.69 5.43
C LEU A 16 -41.20 5.11 4.86
N ALA A 17 -40.29 5.52 5.74
CA ALA A 17 -38.88 5.62 5.39
C ALA A 17 -38.46 4.21 4.97
N ALA A 18 -38.29 4.01 3.66
CA ALA A 18 -37.65 2.82 3.14
C ALA A 18 -36.22 2.81 3.69
N ALA A 19 -35.98 2.04 4.74
CA ALA A 19 -34.65 1.56 5.05
C ALA A 19 -34.20 0.75 3.83
N GLN A 20 -33.22 1.26 3.08
CA GLN A 20 -32.51 0.44 2.10
C GLN A 20 -31.86 -0.72 2.84
N GLU A 21 -32.24 -1.96 2.51
CA GLU A 21 -31.55 -3.15 2.96
C GLU A 21 -30.09 -3.16 2.50
N PRO A 22 -29.12 -3.64 3.30
CA PRO A 22 -27.68 -3.56 3.02
C PRO A 22 -27.17 -4.60 2.01
N ALA A 23 -27.99 -5.05 1.06
CA ALA A 23 -27.70 -6.24 0.27
C ALA A 23 -26.78 -6.03 -0.96
N ASN A 24 -26.33 -4.80 -1.26
CA ASN A 24 -25.58 -4.50 -2.50
C ASN A 24 -24.47 -3.44 -2.30
N ASP A 25 -23.71 -3.49 -1.20
CA ASP A 25 -22.48 -2.68 -1.06
C ASP A 25 -21.24 -3.54 -1.40
N PRO A 26 -20.60 -3.33 -2.57
CA PRO A 26 -19.38 -4.05 -2.93
C PRO A 26 -18.25 -3.89 -1.90
N GLY A 27 -18.18 -2.74 -1.22
CA GLY A 27 -17.19 -2.50 -0.18
C GLY A 27 -17.39 -3.43 1.02
N ALA A 28 -18.63 -3.58 1.48
CA ALA A 28 -18.97 -4.52 2.56
C ALA A 28 -18.74 -5.99 2.17
N GLU A 29 -19.05 -6.38 0.92
CA GLU A 29 -18.81 -7.74 0.41
C GLU A 29 -17.31 -8.07 0.42
N LEU A 30 -16.45 -7.20 -0.14
CA LEU A 30 -15.01 -7.42 -0.12
C LEU A 30 -14.46 -7.42 1.31
N LYS A 31 -14.90 -6.48 2.15
CA LYS A 31 -14.47 -6.39 3.54
C LYS A 31 -14.80 -7.67 4.31
N ALA A 32 -15.97 -8.26 4.11
CA ALA A 32 -16.33 -9.52 4.75
C ALA A 32 -15.36 -10.66 4.34
N ILE A 33 -14.99 -10.74 3.06
CA ILE A 33 -14.02 -11.73 2.56
C ILE A 33 -12.64 -11.49 3.18
N THR A 34 -12.17 -10.24 3.26
CA THR A 34 -10.85 -9.90 3.81
C THR A 34 -10.80 -10.05 5.33
N ASP A 35 -11.87 -9.71 6.07
CA ASP A 35 -11.93 -9.90 7.52
C ASP A 35 -11.87 -11.40 7.91
N GLU A 36 -12.49 -12.28 7.10
CA GLU A 36 -12.37 -13.72 7.26
C GLU A 36 -10.95 -14.21 6.96
N TYR A 37 -10.31 -13.64 5.93
CA TYR A 37 -8.90 -13.92 5.62
C TYR A 37 -7.99 -13.51 6.76
N ASP A 38 -8.13 -12.28 7.28
CA ASP A 38 -7.27 -11.73 8.33
C ASP A 38 -7.32 -12.60 9.59
N LYS A 39 -8.52 -13.03 10.00
CA LYS A 39 -8.68 -13.97 11.13
C LYS A 39 -8.01 -15.32 10.87
N ALA A 40 -8.13 -15.84 9.64
CA ALA A 40 -7.50 -17.11 9.28
C ALA A 40 -5.97 -16.98 9.23
N ALA A 41 -5.45 -15.85 8.72
CA ALA A 41 -4.02 -15.54 8.65
C ALA A 41 -3.42 -15.35 10.04
N GLU A 42 -4.10 -14.63 10.93
CA GLU A 42 -3.74 -14.51 12.35
C GLU A 42 -3.64 -15.88 13.00
N ALA A 43 -4.66 -16.73 12.87
CA ALA A 43 -4.64 -18.08 13.43
C ALA A 43 -3.51 -18.96 12.85
N PHE A 44 -3.22 -18.82 11.55
CA PHE A 44 -2.11 -19.53 10.90
C PHE A 44 -0.76 -19.11 11.49
N TRP A 45 -0.52 -17.80 11.60
CA TRP A 45 0.74 -17.28 12.12
C TRP A 45 0.90 -17.52 13.63
N GLU A 46 -0.14 -17.40 14.44
CA GLU A 46 -0.11 -17.77 15.86
C GLU A 46 0.26 -19.26 16.06
N GLN A 47 -0.30 -20.14 15.23
CA GLN A 47 0.00 -21.57 15.30
C GLN A 47 1.46 -21.86 14.88
N PHE A 48 1.95 -21.14 13.87
CA PHE A 48 3.34 -21.23 13.46
C PHE A 48 4.29 -20.70 14.55
N GLU A 49 3.96 -19.58 15.19
CA GLU A 49 4.76 -19.01 16.28
C GLU A 49 4.91 -19.98 17.46
N LYS A 50 3.82 -20.63 17.90
CA LYS A 50 3.89 -21.70 18.91
C LYS A 50 4.80 -22.86 18.47
N THR A 51 4.76 -23.20 17.18
CA THR A 51 5.64 -24.23 16.62
C THR A 51 7.10 -23.79 16.66
N ARG A 52 7.38 -22.51 16.40
CA ARG A 52 8.72 -21.92 16.40
C ARG A 52 9.30 -21.81 17.81
N GLU A 53 8.48 -21.56 18.82
CA GLU A 53 8.87 -21.61 20.24
C GLU A 53 9.37 -23.00 20.65
N GLU A 54 8.72 -24.06 20.14
CA GLU A 54 9.12 -25.45 20.37
C GLU A 54 10.30 -25.89 19.48
N LYS A 55 10.37 -25.37 18.25
CA LYS A 55 11.35 -25.71 17.21
C LYS A 55 11.84 -24.45 16.51
N LYS A 56 12.96 -23.90 16.99
CA LYS A 56 13.50 -22.61 16.53
C LYS A 56 13.70 -22.47 15.03
N ASP A 57 14.03 -23.57 14.35
CA ASP A 57 14.28 -23.60 12.89
C ASP A 57 13.08 -24.11 12.07
N ALA A 58 11.88 -24.17 12.67
CA ALA A 58 10.68 -24.53 11.93
C ALA A 58 10.33 -23.46 10.89
N GLU A 59 9.95 -23.90 9.70
CA GLU A 59 9.41 -23.05 8.63
C GLU A 59 7.88 -23.19 8.56
N PRO A 60 7.16 -22.14 8.14
CA PRO A 60 5.72 -22.21 8.01
C PRO A 60 5.34 -23.11 6.84
N ASP A 61 4.34 -23.96 7.04
CA ASP A 61 3.79 -24.79 5.97
C ASP A 61 2.90 -23.92 5.05
N MET A 62 3.52 -23.27 4.07
CA MET A 62 2.82 -22.37 3.14
C MET A 62 1.75 -23.07 2.31
N SER A 63 1.75 -24.41 2.24
CA SER A 63 0.66 -25.16 1.61
C SER A 63 -0.68 -25.05 2.38
N LYS A 64 -0.62 -24.64 3.65
CA LYS A 64 -1.77 -24.35 4.52
C LYS A 64 -2.06 -22.87 4.67
N HIS A 65 -1.32 -21.99 4.00
CA HIS A 65 -1.54 -20.56 4.10
C HIS A 65 -2.98 -20.21 3.66
N PRO A 66 -3.74 -19.41 4.44
CA PRO A 66 -5.14 -19.13 4.14
C PRO A 66 -5.36 -18.48 2.78
N ALA A 67 -4.40 -17.69 2.26
CA ALA A 67 -4.53 -17.02 0.98
C ALA A 67 -4.92 -17.99 -0.17
N ARG A 68 -4.53 -19.27 -0.08
CA ARG A 68 -4.91 -20.32 -1.03
C ARG A 68 -6.42 -20.51 -1.16
N GLN A 69 -7.16 -20.37 -0.06
CA GLN A 69 -8.61 -20.53 -0.01
C GLN A 69 -9.34 -19.22 -0.35
N PHE A 70 -8.74 -18.08 -0.04
CA PHE A 70 -9.36 -16.77 -0.21
C PHE A 70 -9.10 -16.16 -1.60
N LEU A 71 -7.97 -16.47 -2.23
CA LEU A 71 -7.62 -15.96 -3.56
C LEU A 71 -8.73 -16.18 -4.61
N PRO A 72 -9.34 -17.38 -4.76
CA PRO A 72 -10.44 -17.56 -5.71
C PRO A 72 -11.68 -16.72 -5.39
N ARG A 73 -11.95 -16.42 -4.11
CA ARG A 73 -13.09 -15.59 -3.68
C ARG A 73 -12.86 -14.13 -4.04
N VAL A 74 -11.67 -13.62 -3.75
CA VAL A 74 -11.28 -12.24 -4.07
C VAL A 74 -11.16 -12.04 -5.59
N GLU A 75 -10.63 -13.02 -6.32
CA GLU A 75 -10.59 -13.02 -7.78
C GLU A 75 -12.01 -12.99 -8.38
N ALA A 76 -12.95 -13.79 -7.85
CA ALA A 76 -14.34 -13.77 -8.28
C ALA A 76 -15.00 -12.41 -8.04
N PHE A 77 -14.75 -11.78 -6.89
CA PHE A 77 -15.21 -10.42 -6.59
C PHE A 77 -14.63 -9.41 -7.60
N ALA A 78 -13.31 -9.43 -7.82
CA ALA A 78 -12.66 -8.52 -8.77
C ALA A 78 -13.22 -8.66 -10.19
N LYS A 79 -13.49 -9.89 -10.65
CA LYS A 79 -14.12 -10.16 -11.95
C LYS A 79 -15.58 -9.69 -12.01
N LYS A 80 -16.35 -9.88 -10.94
CA LYS A 80 -17.75 -9.40 -10.82
C LYS A 80 -17.83 -7.87 -10.92
N HIS A 81 -16.82 -7.17 -10.39
CA HIS A 81 -16.74 -5.71 -10.38
C HIS A 81 -15.76 -5.14 -11.43
N ALA A 82 -15.44 -5.90 -12.48
CA ALA A 82 -14.46 -5.50 -13.48
C ALA A 82 -14.73 -4.10 -14.05
N GLY A 83 -13.70 -3.26 -14.10
CA GLY A 83 -13.77 -1.89 -14.59
C GLY A 83 -14.41 -0.88 -13.63
N GLN A 84 -15.00 -1.32 -12.51
CA GLN A 84 -15.54 -0.43 -11.48
C GLN A 84 -14.48 -0.11 -10.43
N PRO A 85 -14.45 1.10 -9.85
CA PRO A 85 -13.51 1.44 -8.79
C PRO A 85 -13.53 0.46 -7.60
N ALA A 86 -14.67 -0.16 -7.33
CA ALA A 86 -14.82 -1.19 -6.30
C ALA A 86 -13.92 -2.43 -6.50
N ALA A 87 -13.44 -2.72 -7.72
CA ALA A 87 -12.51 -3.81 -7.95
C ALA A 87 -11.07 -3.49 -7.52
N ILE A 88 -10.69 -2.21 -7.44
CA ILE A 88 -9.30 -1.81 -7.19
C ILE A 88 -8.74 -2.41 -5.88
N PRO A 89 -9.43 -2.34 -4.73
CA PRO A 89 -8.92 -2.93 -3.49
C PRO A 89 -8.77 -4.46 -3.58
N ALA A 90 -9.65 -5.14 -4.31
CA ALA A 90 -9.54 -6.59 -4.53
C ALA A 90 -8.34 -6.94 -5.43
N LEU A 91 -8.09 -6.14 -6.47
CA LEU A 91 -6.92 -6.31 -7.33
C LEU A 91 -5.61 -6.07 -6.56
N CYS A 92 -5.58 -5.06 -5.67
CA CYS A 92 -4.45 -4.84 -4.75
C CYS A 92 -4.22 -6.06 -3.85
N TRP A 93 -5.29 -6.57 -3.22
CA TRP A 93 -5.21 -7.75 -2.37
C TRP A 93 -4.64 -8.96 -3.13
N ILE A 94 -5.05 -9.18 -4.38
CA ILE A 94 -4.55 -10.27 -5.22
C ILE A 94 -3.05 -10.11 -5.48
N ILE A 95 -2.57 -8.91 -5.82
CA ILE A 95 -1.14 -8.66 -6.02
C ILE A 95 -0.35 -8.98 -4.74
N GLU A 96 -0.86 -8.56 -3.58
CA GLU A 96 -0.16 -8.68 -2.29
C GLU A 96 -0.15 -10.10 -1.74
N ASN A 97 -1.15 -10.93 -2.03
CA ASN A 97 -1.33 -12.24 -1.36
C ASN A 97 -1.20 -13.44 -2.32
N SER A 98 -1.04 -13.20 -3.62
CA SER A 98 -1.03 -14.31 -4.60
C SER A 98 0.22 -15.18 -4.53
N GLN A 99 1.39 -14.64 -4.14
CA GLN A 99 2.60 -15.44 -3.96
C GLN A 99 2.43 -16.49 -2.86
N ASP A 100 1.80 -16.13 -1.73
CA ASP A 100 1.49 -17.08 -0.65
C ASP A 100 0.38 -18.08 -1.03
N ALA A 101 -0.48 -17.71 -1.98
CA ALA A 101 -1.58 -18.55 -2.43
C ALA A 101 -1.15 -19.59 -3.49
N VAL A 102 -0.09 -19.33 -4.27
CA VAL A 102 0.26 -20.14 -5.44
C VAL A 102 1.62 -20.82 -5.23
N PRO A 103 1.69 -22.17 -5.14
CA PRO A 103 2.95 -22.88 -4.94
C PRO A 103 4.00 -22.54 -6.00
N GLY A 104 5.26 -22.38 -5.60
CA GLY A 104 6.36 -22.13 -6.53
C GLY A 104 6.36 -20.71 -7.11
N SER A 105 5.82 -19.74 -6.38
CA SER A 105 5.73 -18.32 -6.76
C SER A 105 6.47 -17.40 -5.80
N GLU A 106 7.46 -17.92 -5.06
CA GLU A 106 8.21 -17.19 -4.04
C GLU A 106 8.97 -15.99 -4.65
N ASP A 107 9.50 -16.17 -5.87
CA ASP A 107 10.35 -15.18 -6.54
C ASP A 107 9.67 -14.50 -7.75
N LYS A 108 8.36 -14.70 -7.92
CA LYS A 108 7.61 -14.16 -9.07
C LYS A 108 6.16 -13.88 -8.73
N LEU A 109 5.59 -12.90 -9.41
CA LEU A 109 4.14 -12.69 -9.36
C LEU A 109 3.44 -13.81 -10.18
N PRO A 110 2.55 -14.61 -9.59
CA PRO A 110 1.81 -15.63 -10.33
C PRO A 110 0.80 -15.00 -11.30
N ALA A 111 0.29 -15.79 -12.25
CA ALA A 111 -0.55 -15.31 -13.35
C ALA A 111 -1.78 -14.50 -12.91
N VAL A 112 -2.40 -14.85 -11.78
CA VAL A 112 -3.54 -14.10 -11.22
C VAL A 112 -3.11 -12.72 -10.69
N GLY A 113 -1.90 -12.63 -10.11
CA GLY A 113 -1.30 -11.37 -9.68
C GLY A 113 -0.90 -10.52 -10.88
N GLU A 114 -0.32 -11.11 -11.93
CA GLU A 114 -0.03 -10.41 -13.17
C GLU A 114 -1.30 -9.88 -13.84
N TRP A 115 -2.36 -10.69 -13.88
CA TRP A 115 -3.67 -10.24 -14.36
C TRP A 115 -4.17 -9.04 -13.56
N ALA A 116 -4.11 -9.09 -12.23
CA ALA A 116 -4.54 -7.99 -11.38
C ALA A 116 -3.71 -6.72 -11.61
N PHE A 117 -2.39 -6.86 -11.73
CA PHE A 117 -1.49 -5.76 -12.09
C PHE A 117 -1.87 -5.12 -13.43
N GLU A 118 -2.14 -5.92 -14.46
CA GLU A 118 -2.59 -5.42 -15.75
C GLU A 118 -3.96 -4.74 -15.66
N GLN A 119 -4.92 -5.26 -14.88
CA GLN A 119 -6.22 -4.59 -14.69
C GLN A 119 -6.06 -3.20 -14.08
N ILE A 120 -5.27 -3.05 -13.01
CA ILE A 120 -5.04 -1.75 -12.36
C ILE A 120 -4.39 -0.78 -13.34
N THR A 121 -3.35 -1.24 -14.05
CA THR A 121 -2.49 -0.37 -14.85
C THR A 121 -3.04 -0.06 -16.24
N THR A 122 -4.09 -0.76 -16.69
CA THR A 122 -4.73 -0.52 -18.00
C THR A 122 -6.18 -0.08 -17.86
N VAL A 123 -7.03 -0.86 -17.19
CA VAL A 123 -8.47 -0.61 -17.09
C VAL A 123 -8.77 0.53 -16.12
N HIS A 124 -8.05 0.57 -14.99
CA HIS A 124 -8.28 1.57 -13.93
C HIS A 124 -7.36 2.79 -14.02
N ALA A 125 -6.44 2.85 -14.98
CA ALA A 125 -5.41 3.89 -15.05
C ALA A 125 -5.95 5.32 -15.05
N GLY A 126 -7.11 5.56 -15.68
CA GLY A 126 -7.77 6.86 -15.75
C GLY A 126 -8.71 7.19 -14.58
N GLN A 127 -8.90 6.28 -13.62
CA GLN A 127 -9.81 6.46 -12.49
C GLN A 127 -9.08 7.08 -11.30
N LYS A 128 -9.71 8.03 -10.59
CA LYS A 128 -9.04 8.70 -9.46
C LYS A 128 -8.69 7.73 -8.32
N GLU A 129 -9.50 6.69 -8.14
CA GLU A 129 -9.36 5.66 -7.11
C GLU A 129 -8.11 4.78 -7.33
N VAL A 130 -7.49 4.81 -8.51
CA VAL A 130 -6.21 4.13 -8.76
C VAL A 130 -5.08 4.66 -7.87
N ALA A 131 -5.24 5.85 -7.26
CA ALA A 131 -4.33 6.40 -6.28
C ALA A 131 -4.02 5.40 -5.14
N ASP A 132 -5.04 4.67 -4.68
CA ASP A 132 -4.92 3.72 -3.57
C ASP A 132 -4.07 2.49 -3.94
N ALA A 133 -3.93 2.21 -5.24
CA ALA A 133 -3.15 1.09 -5.74
C ALA A 133 -1.67 1.41 -6.00
N LEU A 134 -1.28 2.70 -6.08
CA LEU A 134 0.05 3.09 -6.53
C LEU A 134 1.18 2.54 -5.63
N ARG A 135 0.93 2.48 -4.32
CA ARG A 135 1.88 1.89 -3.35
C ARG A 135 2.03 0.38 -3.56
N THR A 136 0.93 -0.32 -3.83
CA THR A 136 0.95 -1.76 -4.11
C THR A 136 1.74 -2.03 -5.40
N LEU A 137 1.46 -1.27 -6.46
CA LEU A 137 2.20 -1.37 -7.73
C LEU A 137 3.70 -1.08 -7.55
N SER A 138 4.06 -0.03 -6.79
CA SER A 138 5.47 0.29 -6.56
C SER A 138 6.19 -0.83 -5.82
N ARG A 139 5.54 -1.47 -4.85
CA ARG A 139 6.11 -2.62 -4.11
C ARG A 139 6.27 -3.86 -4.99
N SER A 140 5.44 -4.04 -6.01
CA SER A 140 5.59 -5.13 -6.97
C SER A 140 6.91 -5.08 -7.76
N SER A 141 7.68 -3.98 -7.70
CA SER A 141 9.00 -3.91 -8.35
C SER A 141 9.99 -4.93 -7.78
N TRP A 142 9.79 -5.39 -6.54
CA TRP A 142 10.59 -6.46 -5.95
C TRP A 142 10.56 -7.76 -6.77
N VAL A 143 9.40 -8.08 -7.36
CA VAL A 143 9.18 -9.32 -8.12
C VAL A 143 9.08 -9.10 -9.63
N LEU A 144 8.58 -7.95 -10.07
CA LEU A 144 8.39 -7.62 -11.49
C LEU A 144 9.56 -6.80 -12.08
N GLY A 145 10.39 -6.20 -11.24
CA GLY A 145 11.48 -5.30 -11.61
C GLY A 145 11.05 -3.90 -12.07
N GLU A 146 11.99 -2.96 -12.03
CA GLU A 146 11.77 -1.56 -12.43
C GLU A 146 11.29 -1.43 -13.89
N GLN A 147 11.78 -2.30 -14.77
CA GLN A 147 11.47 -2.32 -16.20
C GLN A 147 9.99 -2.60 -16.52
N LYS A 148 9.24 -3.22 -15.60
CA LYS A 148 7.79 -3.46 -15.76
C LYS A 148 6.97 -2.47 -14.96
N VAL A 149 7.40 -2.15 -13.75
CA VAL A 149 6.63 -1.29 -12.84
C VAL A 149 6.68 0.19 -13.23
N VAL A 150 7.84 0.73 -13.59
CA VAL A 150 7.95 2.15 -13.95
C VAL A 150 7.08 2.50 -15.16
N PRO A 151 7.12 1.76 -16.30
CA PRO A 151 6.23 2.05 -17.43
C PRO A 151 4.74 1.94 -17.10
N ALA A 152 4.38 1.11 -16.12
CA ALA A 152 3.01 1.00 -15.67
C ALA A 152 2.56 2.22 -14.85
N LEU A 153 3.44 2.76 -13.99
CA LEU A 153 3.20 4.01 -13.26
C LEU A 153 3.18 5.23 -14.19
N GLU A 154 4.05 5.27 -15.20
CA GLU A 154 4.04 6.30 -16.26
C GLU A 154 2.74 6.29 -17.06
N ARG A 155 2.20 5.10 -17.34
CA ARG A 155 0.89 4.94 -18.00
C ARG A 155 -0.22 5.54 -17.16
N ILE A 156 -0.22 5.31 -15.85
CA ILE A 156 -1.21 5.89 -14.93
C ILE A 156 -1.06 7.42 -14.88
N GLU A 157 0.16 7.94 -14.73
CA GLU A 157 0.45 9.39 -14.78
C GLU A 157 -0.10 10.03 -16.08
N SER A 158 0.11 9.36 -17.22
CA SER A 158 -0.31 9.87 -18.53
C SER A 158 -1.82 9.79 -18.75
N ALA A 159 -2.46 8.71 -18.30
CA ALA A 159 -3.88 8.45 -18.55
C ALA A 159 -4.82 9.16 -17.57
N ASN A 160 -4.35 9.49 -16.36
CA ASN A 160 -5.22 10.02 -15.31
C ASN A 160 -5.34 11.55 -15.38
N PRO A 161 -6.55 12.14 -15.32
CA PRO A 161 -6.70 13.60 -15.33
C PRO A 161 -6.37 14.25 -13.98
N GLU A 162 -6.40 13.51 -12.88
CA GLU A 162 -6.31 14.07 -11.53
C GLU A 162 -4.87 14.45 -11.16
N PRO A 163 -4.58 15.73 -10.81
CA PRO A 163 -3.24 16.17 -10.43
C PRO A 163 -2.64 15.37 -9.26
N GLY A 164 -3.47 15.02 -8.26
CA GLY A 164 -3.02 14.23 -7.12
C GLY A 164 -2.58 12.81 -7.50
N VAL A 165 -3.25 12.19 -8.48
CA VAL A 165 -2.86 10.86 -8.99
C VAL A 165 -1.56 10.96 -9.78
N LYS A 166 -1.42 11.98 -10.64
CA LYS A 166 -0.17 12.22 -11.40
C LYS A 166 1.02 12.42 -10.48
N ALA A 167 0.88 13.30 -9.48
CA ALA A 167 1.92 13.58 -8.50
C ALA A 167 2.33 12.30 -7.75
N SER A 168 1.34 11.49 -7.34
CA SER A 168 1.59 10.23 -6.63
C SER A 168 2.25 9.19 -7.54
N ALA A 169 1.81 9.05 -8.79
CA ALA A 169 2.39 8.10 -9.74
C ALA A 169 3.85 8.45 -10.04
N LEU A 170 4.14 9.74 -10.27
CA LEU A 170 5.50 10.24 -10.46
C LEU A 170 6.38 10.04 -9.23
N PHE A 171 5.85 10.30 -8.03
CA PHE A 171 6.54 10.01 -6.78
C PHE A 171 6.91 8.52 -6.68
N TYR A 172 5.97 7.62 -6.97
CA TYR A 172 6.22 6.17 -6.88
C TYR A 172 7.16 5.66 -7.98
N GLN A 173 7.27 6.30 -9.15
CA GLN A 173 8.35 6.02 -10.10
C GLN A 173 9.72 6.34 -9.46
N GLY A 174 9.81 7.49 -8.79
CA GLY A 174 11.00 7.88 -8.02
C GLY A 174 11.36 6.85 -6.96
N VAL A 175 10.37 6.39 -6.18
CA VAL A 175 10.56 5.35 -5.15
C VAL A 175 11.08 4.03 -5.75
N VAL A 176 10.53 3.60 -6.90
CA VAL A 176 10.96 2.35 -7.55
C VAL A 176 12.41 2.44 -8.01
N TYR A 177 12.82 3.54 -8.64
CA TYR A 177 14.21 3.72 -9.04
C TYR A 177 15.17 3.93 -7.88
N HIS A 178 14.70 4.56 -6.81
CA HIS A 178 15.51 4.82 -5.64
C HIS A 178 15.88 3.52 -4.93
N GLY A 179 14.89 2.65 -4.71
CA GLY A 179 15.09 1.38 -4.02
C GLY A 179 15.54 1.56 -2.56
N TYR A 180 16.12 0.50 -2.00
CA TYR A 180 16.75 0.51 -0.68
C TYR A 180 18.26 0.66 -0.84
N ASP A 181 18.89 1.50 -0.03
CA ASP A 181 20.33 1.83 -0.09
C ASP A 181 20.77 2.23 -1.52
N PRO A 182 20.30 3.38 -2.01
CA PRO A 182 20.43 3.77 -3.41
C PRO A 182 21.90 3.97 -3.81
N LYS A 183 22.35 3.24 -4.83
CA LYS A 183 23.63 3.51 -5.49
C LYS A 183 23.56 4.81 -6.30
N PRO A 184 24.70 5.43 -6.68
CA PRO A 184 24.70 6.67 -7.45
C PRO A 184 23.85 6.65 -8.73
N GLU A 185 23.76 5.51 -9.41
CA GLU A 185 22.91 5.35 -10.60
C GLU A 185 21.41 5.41 -10.26
N ALA A 186 20.99 4.78 -9.16
CA ALA A 186 19.61 4.85 -8.65
C ALA A 186 19.25 6.29 -8.22
N VAL A 187 20.18 7.00 -7.56
CA VAL A 187 20.01 8.43 -7.24
C VAL A 187 19.85 9.28 -8.50
N ALA A 188 20.66 9.03 -9.54
CA ALA A 188 20.59 9.76 -10.80
C ALA A 188 19.25 9.58 -11.51
N LYS A 189 18.62 8.40 -11.40
CA LYS A 189 17.28 8.13 -11.95
C LYS A 189 16.15 8.71 -11.09
N SER A 190 16.24 8.58 -9.77
CA SER A 190 15.16 8.94 -8.84
C SER A 190 15.06 10.44 -8.52
N ARG A 191 16.19 11.12 -8.29
CA ARG A 191 16.25 12.57 -7.99
C ARG A 191 15.41 13.44 -8.93
N PRO A 192 15.55 13.36 -10.27
CA PRO A 192 14.79 14.24 -11.16
C PRO A 192 13.28 14.00 -11.07
N LEU A 193 12.82 12.81 -10.67
CA LEU A 193 11.40 12.53 -10.49
C LEU A 193 10.86 13.22 -9.23
N PHE A 194 11.60 13.16 -8.11
CA PHE A 194 11.24 13.88 -6.89
C PHE A 194 11.26 15.40 -7.09
N GLU A 195 12.26 15.93 -7.78
CA GLU A 195 12.34 17.36 -8.12
C GLU A 195 11.18 17.79 -9.03
N ARG A 196 10.77 16.95 -9.99
CA ARG A 196 9.59 17.20 -10.83
C ARG A 196 8.32 17.24 -10.00
N VAL A 197 8.13 16.34 -9.03
CA VAL A 197 6.96 16.39 -8.12
C VAL A 197 6.90 17.73 -7.38
N LEU A 198 8.02 18.17 -6.78
CA LEU A 198 8.07 19.46 -6.07
C LEU A 198 7.79 20.66 -7.00
N LYS A 199 8.24 20.60 -8.25
CA LYS A 199 8.06 21.67 -9.23
C LYS A 199 6.65 21.73 -9.80
N GLU A 200 6.10 20.59 -10.19
CA GLU A 200 4.83 20.49 -10.91
C GLU A 200 3.63 20.40 -9.96
N PHE A 201 3.82 19.87 -8.74
CA PHE A 201 2.77 19.61 -7.76
C PHE A 201 3.17 20.03 -6.33
N PRO A 202 3.62 21.28 -6.10
CA PRO A 202 4.23 21.71 -4.84
C PRO A 202 3.34 21.52 -3.60
N ASP A 203 2.02 21.66 -3.75
CA ASP A 203 1.06 21.56 -2.63
C ASP A 203 0.52 20.13 -2.41
N SER A 204 1.00 19.14 -3.17
CA SER A 204 0.51 17.77 -3.09
C SER A 204 1.09 16.99 -1.90
N GLU A 205 0.38 15.97 -1.43
CA GLU A 205 0.93 15.01 -0.45
C GLU A 205 2.17 14.28 -1.00
N ALA A 206 2.25 14.07 -2.31
CA ALA A 206 3.43 13.50 -2.96
C ALA A 206 4.66 14.42 -2.83
N ALA A 207 4.49 15.74 -2.92
CA ALA A 207 5.57 16.70 -2.72
C ALA A 207 6.15 16.62 -1.30
N LYS A 208 5.29 16.59 -0.27
CA LYS A 208 5.71 16.40 1.12
C LYS A 208 6.51 15.10 1.30
N LYS A 209 6.09 14.02 0.62
CA LYS A 209 6.79 12.74 0.65
C LYS A 209 8.12 12.75 -0.10
N CYS A 210 8.38 13.69 -1.01
CA CYS A 210 9.66 13.83 -1.70
C CYS A 210 10.75 14.46 -0.84
N GLU A 211 10.38 15.30 0.13
CA GLU A 211 11.35 16.05 0.94
C GLU A 211 12.35 15.14 1.68
N PRO A 212 11.95 14.04 2.35
CA PRO A 212 12.90 13.14 3.02
C PRO A 212 13.88 12.48 2.04
N PHE A 213 13.42 12.05 0.86
CA PHE A 213 14.29 11.45 -0.15
C PHE A 213 15.33 12.45 -0.65
N LEU A 214 14.91 13.68 -0.96
CA LEU A 214 15.84 14.72 -1.40
C LEU A 214 16.79 15.15 -0.29
N PHE A 215 16.34 15.14 0.97
CA PHE A 215 17.21 15.38 2.12
C PHE A 215 18.28 14.29 2.23
N GLU A 216 17.90 13.01 2.18
CA GLU A 216 18.84 11.88 2.21
C GLU A 216 19.86 11.97 1.09
N ILE A 217 19.37 12.17 -0.14
CA ILE A 217 20.15 12.30 -1.35
C ILE A 217 21.18 13.46 -1.26
N ASN A 218 20.85 14.54 -0.55
CA ASN A 218 21.69 15.74 -0.46
C ASN A 218 22.58 15.79 0.78
N ASN A 219 22.26 15.06 1.84
CA ASN A 219 22.91 15.22 3.15
C ASN A 219 23.41 13.92 3.77
N LEU A 220 22.94 12.74 3.32
CA LEU A 220 23.17 11.46 3.98
C LEU A 220 23.87 10.42 3.07
N GLN A 221 24.60 10.87 2.06
CA GLN A 221 25.33 9.98 1.13
C GLN A 221 26.74 9.66 1.65
N VAL A 222 27.31 8.55 1.16
CA VAL A 222 28.70 8.17 1.46
C VAL A 222 29.66 9.33 1.11
N GLY A 223 30.52 9.69 2.07
CA GLY A 223 31.48 10.79 1.93
C GLY A 223 30.96 12.15 2.42
N MET A 224 29.68 12.25 2.79
CA MET A 224 29.15 13.45 3.44
C MET A 224 29.49 13.49 4.93
N LYS A 225 29.45 14.69 5.51
CA LYS A 225 29.60 14.87 6.96
C LYS A 225 28.34 14.34 7.64
N ALA A 226 28.49 13.34 8.51
CA ALA A 226 27.39 12.87 9.33
C ALA A 226 26.75 14.02 10.14
N PRO A 227 25.40 14.08 10.23
CA PRO A 227 24.71 15.07 11.06
C PRO A 227 25.16 15.00 12.52
N GLU A 228 25.08 16.12 13.23
CA GLU A 228 25.33 16.09 14.68
C GLU A 228 24.24 15.26 15.35
N LEU A 229 24.65 14.35 16.24
CA LEU A 229 23.77 13.52 17.03
C LEU A 229 24.15 13.68 18.50
N GLU A 230 23.13 13.74 19.36
CA GLU A 230 23.27 13.75 20.80
C GLU A 230 22.52 12.56 21.37
N GLY A 231 23.14 11.88 22.34
CA GLY A 231 22.56 10.75 23.03
C GLY A 231 23.07 10.65 24.46
N THR A 232 22.70 9.57 25.12
CA THR A 232 23.17 9.22 26.46
C THR A 232 23.86 7.87 26.40
N ASP A 233 25.03 7.75 27.03
CA ASP A 233 25.76 6.49 27.14
C ASP A 233 25.18 5.56 28.24
N ALA A 234 25.78 4.38 28.41
CA ALA A 234 25.34 3.37 29.37
C ALA A 234 25.45 3.85 30.84
N GLU A 235 26.30 4.84 31.08
CA GLU A 235 26.53 5.46 32.39
C GLU A 235 25.64 6.69 32.64
N GLY A 236 24.76 7.05 31.70
CA GLY A 236 23.84 8.18 31.84
C GLY A 236 24.46 9.53 31.48
N LYS A 237 25.64 9.56 30.85
CA LYS A 237 26.33 10.78 30.46
C LYS A 237 25.97 11.17 29.03
N THR A 238 25.78 12.46 28.80
CA THR A 238 25.60 13.00 27.45
C THR A 238 26.82 12.74 26.59
N ILE A 239 26.59 12.19 25.41
CA ILE A 239 27.59 11.95 24.37
C ILE A 239 27.11 12.59 23.06
N THR A 240 28.03 13.21 22.32
CA THR A 240 27.75 13.79 21.01
C THR A 240 28.65 13.19 19.94
N LEU A 241 28.20 13.16 18.69
CA LEU A 241 29.02 12.64 17.60
C LEU A 241 30.31 13.46 17.42
N SER A 242 30.22 14.77 17.62
CA SER A 242 31.39 15.66 17.61
C SER A 242 32.43 15.35 18.69
N SER A 243 32.01 14.83 19.85
CA SER A 243 32.94 14.45 20.93
C SER A 243 33.84 13.26 20.58
N LEU A 244 33.46 12.48 19.56
CA LEU A 244 34.17 11.29 19.09
C LEU A 244 35.13 11.56 17.93
N ARG A 245 35.41 12.83 17.61
CA ARG A 245 36.34 13.19 16.52
C ARG A 245 37.73 12.57 16.72
N GLY A 246 38.27 12.03 15.64
CA GLY A 246 39.56 11.32 15.65
C GLY A 246 39.44 9.81 15.89
N GLN A 247 38.22 9.30 16.14
CA GLN A 247 37.92 7.88 16.23
C GLN A 247 37.19 7.39 14.99
N VAL A 248 37.25 6.06 14.75
CA VAL A 248 36.35 5.38 13.82
C VAL A 248 35.08 5.05 14.60
N VAL A 249 33.94 5.59 14.16
CA VAL A 249 32.65 5.43 14.82
C VAL A 249 31.72 4.63 13.92
N VAL A 250 31.07 3.62 14.48
CA VAL A 250 29.95 2.91 13.85
C VAL A 250 28.68 3.36 14.56
N LEU A 251 27.72 3.89 13.78
CA LEU A 251 26.39 4.23 14.28
C LEU A 251 25.46 3.07 13.94
N ASP A 252 24.93 2.42 14.98
CA ASP A 252 23.97 1.33 14.86
C ASP A 252 22.57 1.85 15.20
N PHE A 253 21.68 1.88 14.21
CA PHE A 253 20.28 2.26 14.37
C PHE A 253 19.45 0.99 14.56
N PHE A 254 19.17 0.62 15.82
CA PHE A 254 18.52 -0.63 16.20
C PHE A 254 17.26 -0.43 17.08
N GLY A 255 16.46 -1.48 17.27
CA GLY A 255 15.26 -1.49 18.10
C GLY A 255 14.81 -2.92 18.47
N PHE A 256 14.01 -3.05 19.53
CA PHE A 256 13.39 -4.31 19.97
C PHE A 256 11.99 -4.41 19.34
N TRP A 257 11.93 -4.68 18.04
CA TRP A 257 10.67 -4.91 17.32
C TRP A 257 10.30 -6.39 17.28
#